data_AF-K1UGZ5-F1
#
_entry.id   AF-K1UGZ5-F1
#
_cell.length_a   1.000
_cell.length_b   1.000
_cell.length_c   1.000
_cell.angle_alpha   90.00
_cell.angle_beta   90.00
_cell.angle_gamma   90.00
#
_symmetry.space_group_name_H-M   'P 1'
#
loop_
_entity.id
_entity.type
_entity.pdbx_description
1 polymer ?
#
loop_
_entity_poly.entity_id
_entity_poly.type
_entity_poly.pdbx_seq_one_letter_code
_entity_poly.pdbx_strand_id
1 'polypeptide(L)'
;MDFLTDWLTNWLKELLIGGIMGNLEGLFDTVNTQVGEIAAQVGTTPAAWHAGVFSLIRQLSETVILPIAGMVLTFVATYELIQMLLEKNNMHEVDVANLYKWMFKTACAILILSNTFNIVMAVFDVSQSVIAQAGGLIQGSTDVSADMLAELETSLEA
;
A
#
# COMPACT_ATOMS: atom_id res chain seq x y z
N MET A 1 -47.74 -35.56 -25.85
CA MET A 1 -47.60 -34.27 -25.16
C MET A 1 -46.25 -34.13 -24.47
N ASP A 2 -45.60 -35.24 -24.07
CA ASP A 2 -44.19 -35.25 -23.66
C ASP A 2 -43.23 -34.66 -24.69
N PHE A 3 -43.23 -35.17 -25.93
CA PHE A 3 -42.23 -34.77 -26.94
C PHE A 3 -42.09 -33.25 -27.16
N LEU A 4 -43.21 -32.52 -27.25
CA LEU A 4 -43.18 -31.06 -27.42
C LEU A 4 -42.80 -30.32 -26.14
N THR A 5 -43.15 -30.87 -24.96
CA THR A 5 -42.81 -30.27 -23.67
C THR A 5 -41.33 -30.50 -23.36
N ASP A 6 -40.79 -31.68 -23.65
CA ASP A 6 -39.38 -32.02 -23.51
C ASP A 6 -38.51 -31.24 -24.49
N TRP A 7 -38.94 -31.15 -25.75
CA TRP A 7 -38.22 -30.36 -26.77
C TRP A 7 -38.17 -28.87 -26.40
N LEU A 8 -39.30 -28.30 -25.95
CA LEU A 8 -39.36 -26.91 -25.51
C LEU A 8 -38.52 -26.69 -24.24
N THR A 9 -38.54 -27.64 -23.30
CA THR A 9 -37.77 -27.56 -22.05
C THR A 9 -36.27 -27.60 -22.31
N ASN A 10 -35.79 -28.50 -23.18
CA ASN A 10 -34.37 -28.59 -23.54
C ASN A 10 -33.89 -27.34 -24.29
N TRP A 11 -34.68 -26.84 -25.25
CA TRP A 11 -34.37 -25.59 -25.95
C TRP A 11 -34.24 -24.40 -25.01
N LEU A 12 -35.12 -24.31 -24.01
CA LEU A 12 -35.12 -23.22 -23.03
C LEU A 12 -33.97 -23.38 -22.01
N LYS A 13 -33.60 -24.63 -21.65
CA LYS A 13 -32.42 -24.94 -20.82
C LYS A 13 -31.15 -24.50 -21.55
N GLU A 14 -30.93 -24.92 -22.80
CA GLU A 14 -29.74 -24.54 -23.59
C GLU A 14 -29.60 -23.01 -23.75
N LEU A 15 -30.71 -22.31 -24.02
CA LEU A 15 -30.70 -20.86 -24.18
C LEU A 15 -30.36 -20.13 -22.87
N LEU A 16 -30.88 -20.60 -21.73
CA LEU A 16 -30.59 -20.02 -20.42
C LEU A 16 -29.16 -20.33 -19.97
N ILE A 17 -28.68 -21.56 -20.18
CA ILE A 17 -27.30 -21.97 -19.83
C ILE A 17 -26.30 -21.15 -20.65
N GLY A 18 -26.49 -21.08 -21.98
CA GLY A 18 -25.62 -20.27 -22.84
C GLY A 18 -25.64 -18.78 -22.49
N GLY A 19 -26.81 -18.24 -22.13
CA GLY A 19 -26.93 -16.84 -21.69
C GLY A 19 -26.27 -16.56 -20.34
N ILE A 20 -26.38 -17.49 -19.38
CA ILE A 20 -25.77 -17.37 -18.04
C ILE A 20 -24.26 -17.54 -18.13
N MET A 21 -23.78 -18.55 -18.86
CA MET A 21 -22.34 -18.79 -19.08
C MET A 21 -21.68 -17.60 -19.79
N GLY A 22 -22.27 -17.10 -20.88
CA GLY A 22 -21.72 -15.95 -21.60
C GLY A 22 -21.70 -14.65 -20.78
N ASN A 23 -22.65 -14.46 -19.85
CA ASN A 23 -22.61 -13.32 -18.93
C ASN A 23 -21.55 -13.49 -17.84
N LEU A 24 -21.44 -14.70 -17.27
CA LEU A 24 -20.44 -15.02 -16.24
C LEU A 24 -19.02 -14.91 -16.80
N GLU A 25 -18.75 -15.44 -17.98
CA GLU A 25 -17.48 -15.28 -18.69
C GLU A 25 -17.13 -13.79 -18.89
N GLY A 26 -18.06 -13.00 -19.41
CA GLY A 26 -17.84 -11.56 -19.61
C GLY A 26 -17.61 -10.78 -18.31
N LEU A 27 -18.29 -11.15 -17.22
CA LEU A 27 -18.04 -10.59 -15.89
C LEU A 27 -16.68 -11.01 -15.35
N PHE A 28 -16.28 -12.27 -15.53
CA PHE A 28 -14.97 -12.77 -15.10
C PHE A 28 -13.83 -12.12 -15.86
N ASP A 29 -13.94 -11.96 -17.18
CA ASP A 29 -12.95 -11.23 -18.00
C ASP A 29 -12.80 -9.77 -17.55
N THR A 30 -13.95 -9.12 -17.29
CA THR A 30 -13.96 -7.73 -16.81
C THR A 30 -13.32 -7.62 -15.43
N VAL A 31 -13.64 -8.53 -14.51
CA VAL A 31 -13.06 -8.56 -13.16
C VAL A 31 -11.57 -8.83 -13.21
N ASN A 32 -11.12 -9.81 -13.99
CA ASN A 32 -9.69 -10.13 -14.12
C ASN A 32 -8.89 -8.95 -14.70
N THR A 33 -9.45 -8.26 -15.70
CA THR A 33 -8.85 -7.05 -16.29
C THR A 33 -8.75 -5.92 -15.26
N GLN A 34 -9.87 -5.59 -14.59
CA GLN A 34 -9.92 -4.52 -13.59
C GLN A 34 -8.99 -4.79 -12.41
N VAL A 35 -8.95 -6.04 -11.92
CA VAL A 35 -8.09 -6.44 -10.82
C VAL A 35 -6.61 -6.36 -11.21
N GLY A 36 -6.25 -6.75 -12.43
CA GLY A 36 -4.92 -6.57 -12.98
C GLY A 36 -4.52 -5.09 -13.09
N GLU A 37 -5.42 -4.23 -13.56
CA GLU A 37 -5.20 -2.78 -13.62
C GLU A 37 -5.07 -2.14 -12.24
N ILE A 38 -5.91 -2.53 -11.27
CA ILE A 38 -5.85 -2.02 -9.89
C ILE A 38 -4.53 -2.43 -9.23
N ALA A 39 -4.08 -3.67 -9.42
CA ALA A 39 -2.79 -4.12 -8.91
C ALA A 39 -1.64 -3.29 -9.49
N ALA A 40 -1.69 -2.95 -10.78
CA ALA A 40 -0.71 -2.09 -11.43
C ALA A 40 -0.74 -0.65 -10.90
N GLN A 41 -1.93 -0.05 -10.75
CA GLN A 41 -2.09 1.33 -10.27
C GLN A 41 -1.66 1.49 -8.81
N VAL A 42 -2.08 0.58 -7.93
CA VAL A 42 -1.73 0.60 -6.49
C VAL A 42 -0.25 0.32 -6.27
N GLY A 43 0.40 -0.40 -7.20
CA GLY A 43 1.83 -0.65 -7.21
C GLY A 43 2.69 0.52 -7.72
N THR A 44 2.12 1.63 -8.18
CA THR A 44 2.93 2.78 -8.69
C THR A 44 3.51 3.62 -7.54
N THR A 45 4.72 4.18 -7.74
CA THR A 45 5.31 5.05 -6.70
C THR A 45 4.59 6.38 -6.70
N PRO A 46 4.51 7.11 -5.57
CA PRO A 46 3.98 8.46 -5.56
C PRO A 46 4.62 9.39 -6.62
N ALA A 47 5.90 9.17 -6.93
CA ALA A 47 6.64 9.87 -7.97
C ALA A 47 6.19 9.50 -9.40
N ALA A 48 5.90 8.23 -9.66
CA ALA A 48 5.42 7.74 -10.95
C ALA A 48 3.92 7.98 -11.17
N TRP A 49 3.14 8.04 -10.09
CA TRP A 49 1.69 8.26 -10.14
C TRP A 49 1.36 9.66 -10.68
N HIS A 50 1.87 10.71 -10.02
CA HIS A 50 1.72 12.09 -10.48
C HIS A 50 2.92 12.96 -10.08
N ALA A 51 3.83 13.18 -11.03
CA ALA A 51 5.07 13.94 -10.82
C ALA A 51 4.84 15.36 -10.26
N GLY A 52 3.76 16.04 -10.68
CA GLY A 52 3.44 17.39 -10.18
C GLY A 52 3.01 17.42 -8.71
N VAL A 53 2.15 16.49 -8.30
CA VAL A 53 1.71 16.34 -6.89
C VAL A 53 2.87 15.88 -6.02
N PHE A 54 3.68 14.96 -6.53
CA PHE A 54 4.89 14.49 -5.84
C PHE A 54 5.88 15.62 -5.59
N SER A 55 6.16 16.43 -6.61
CA SER A 55 7.04 17.59 -6.49
C SER A 55 6.51 18.59 -5.47
N LEU A 56 5.20 18.85 -5.44
CA LEU A 56 4.58 19.74 -4.46
C LEU A 56 4.76 19.21 -3.03
N ILE A 57 4.44 17.93 -2.78
CA ILE A 57 4.56 17.31 -1.46
C ILE A 57 6.03 17.32 -1.00
N ARG A 58 6.96 16.97 -1.89
CA ARG A 58 8.39 16.99 -1.61
C ARG A 58 8.86 18.41 -1.26
N GLN A 59 8.48 19.38 -2.08
CA GLN A 59 8.83 20.78 -1.84
C GLN A 59 8.30 21.24 -0.48
N LEU A 60 7.04 20.97 -0.14
CA LEU A 60 6.49 21.31 1.17
C LEU A 60 7.22 20.60 2.32
N SER A 61 7.59 19.33 2.13
CA SER A 61 8.36 18.58 3.13
C SER A 61 9.73 19.20 3.39
N GLU A 62 10.47 19.52 2.33
CA GLU A 62 11.84 20.06 2.43
C GLU A 62 11.86 21.53 2.86
N THR A 63 10.88 22.34 2.43
CA THR A 63 10.90 23.81 2.65
C THR A 63 10.10 24.29 3.85
N VAL A 64 9.08 23.54 4.30
CA VAL A 64 8.20 23.96 5.38
C VAL A 64 8.30 23.00 6.57
N ILE A 65 8.12 21.70 6.33
CA ILE A 65 8.09 20.71 7.42
C ILE A 65 9.46 20.58 8.07
N LEU A 66 10.52 20.44 7.27
CA LEU A 66 11.88 20.24 7.78
C LEU A 66 12.36 21.43 8.65
N PRO A 67 12.21 22.71 8.24
CA PRO A 67 12.61 23.83 9.09
C PRO A 67 11.80 23.95 10.38
N ILE A 68 10.47 23.72 10.32
CA ILE A 68 9.62 23.77 11.52
C ILE A 68 10.03 22.68 12.51
N ALA A 69 10.23 21.46 12.02
CA ALA A 69 10.68 20.36 12.86
C ALA A 69 12.09 20.62 13.44
N GLY A 70 12.99 21.26 12.68
CA GLY A 70 14.30 21.70 13.17
C GLY A 70 14.22 22.74 14.30
N MET A 71 13.30 23.71 14.19
CA MET A 71 13.06 24.69 15.26
C MET A 71 12.54 24.02 16.54
N VAL A 72 11.56 23.11 16.41
CA VAL A 72 11.02 22.36 17.55
C VAL A 72 12.10 21.48 18.17
N LEU A 73 12.90 20.78 17.37
CA LEU A 73 14.01 19.96 17.84
C LEU A 73 15.02 20.79 18.63
N THR A 74 15.37 21.97 18.13
CA THR A 74 16.30 22.89 18.82
C THR A 74 15.75 23.30 20.18
N PHE A 75 14.44 23.60 20.26
CA PHE A 75 13.80 23.94 21.52
C PHE A 75 13.83 22.76 22.52
N VAL A 76 13.45 21.56 22.07
CA VAL A 76 13.46 20.34 22.90
C VAL A 76 14.87 20.00 23.38
N ALA A 77 15.86 20.04 22.48
CA ALA A 77 17.25 19.74 22.82
C ALA A 77 17.82 20.76 23.83
N THR A 78 17.49 22.04 23.68
CA THR A 78 17.89 23.11 24.61
C THR A 78 17.23 22.93 25.97
N TYR A 79 15.94 22.59 26.00
CA TYR A 79 15.22 22.32 27.24
C TYR A 79 15.82 21.13 28.00
N GLU A 80 16.09 20.02 27.28
CA GLU A 80 16.71 18.82 27.86
C GLU A 80 18.11 19.12 28.39
N LEU A 81 18.89 19.95 27.68
CA LEU A 81 20.21 20.39 28.13
C LEU A 81 20.13 21.21 29.44
N ILE A 82 19.22 22.18 29.50
CA ILE A 82 19.02 23.01 30.70
C ILE A 82 18.59 22.12 31.87
N GLN A 83 17.67 21.19 31.66
CA GLN A 83 17.21 20.29 32.71
C GLN A 83 18.34 19.43 33.29
N MET A 84 19.18 18.84 32.43
CA MET A 84 20.34 18.08 32.90
C MET A 84 21.34 18.94 33.69
N LEU A 85 21.51 20.22 33.32
CA LEU A 85 22.37 21.16 34.03
C LEU A 85 21.76 21.59 35.38
N LEU A 86 20.44 21.78 35.44
CA LEU A 86 19.72 22.19 36.67
C LEU A 86 19.60 21.06 37.69
N GLU A 87 19.32 19.83 37.24
CA GLU A 87 19.25 18.65 38.11
C GLU A 87 20.62 18.30 38.72
N LYS A 88 21.72 18.68 38.05
CA LYS A 88 23.10 18.43 38.51
C LYS A 88 23.80 19.66 39.09
N ASN A 89 23.05 20.61 39.68
CA ASN A 89 23.60 21.80 40.33
C ASN A 89 24.39 21.50 41.63
N ASN A 90 25.46 20.73 41.52
CA ASN A 90 26.50 20.59 42.55
C ASN A 90 27.91 20.25 42.00
N MET A 91 28.21 20.47 40.72
CA MET A 91 29.58 20.44 40.12
C MET A 91 30.53 19.29 40.56
N HIS A 92 30.02 18.19 41.11
CA HIS A 92 30.87 17.13 41.63
C HIS A 92 31.12 16.08 40.56
N GLU A 93 30.13 15.78 39.72
CA GLU A 93 30.27 14.91 38.55
C GLU A 93 29.26 15.31 37.47
N VAL A 94 29.67 16.21 36.56
CA VAL A 94 29.06 16.26 35.23
C VAL A 94 29.33 14.89 34.61
N ASP A 95 28.33 14.02 34.71
CA ASP A 95 28.45 12.65 34.24
C ASP A 95 28.55 12.68 32.72
N VAL A 96 29.79 12.59 32.24
CA VAL A 96 30.16 12.64 30.82
C VAL A 96 29.34 11.64 30.02
N ALA A 97 28.90 10.54 30.64
CA ALA A 97 28.01 9.56 30.01
C ALA A 97 26.64 10.14 29.64
N ASN A 98 26.06 11.02 30.47
CA ASN A 98 24.76 11.65 30.19
C ASN A 98 24.87 12.74 29.11
N LEU A 99 25.96 13.52 29.12
CA LEU A 99 26.23 14.47 28.04
C LEU A 99 26.43 13.76 26.70
N TYR A 100 27.16 12.64 26.70
CA TYR A 100 27.36 11.83 25.50
C TYR A 100 26.04 11.22 24.98
N LYS A 101 25.19 10.69 25.87
CA LYS A 101 23.85 10.20 25.50
C LYS A 101 22.98 11.30 24.88
N TRP A 102 23.02 12.51 25.44
CA TRP A 102 22.27 13.65 24.90
C TRP A 102 22.78 14.08 23.52
N MET A 103 24.10 14.19 23.35
CA MET A 103 24.73 14.48 22.05
C MET A 103 24.33 13.43 21.01
N PHE A 104 24.38 12.15 21.38
CA PHE A 104 24.00 11.04 20.51
C PHE A 104 22.51 11.08 20.14
N LYS A 105 21.63 11.26 21.14
CA LYS A 105 20.17 11.39 20.93
C LYS A 105 19.85 12.54 19.98
N THR A 106 20.49 13.69 20.16
CA THR A 106 20.28 14.89 19.32
C THR A 106 20.81 14.65 17.91
N ALA A 107 21.97 14.01 17.74
CA ALA A 107 22.52 13.65 16.44
C ALA A 107 21.61 12.66 15.69
N CYS A 108 21.11 11.61 16.37
CA CYS A 108 20.16 10.66 15.79
C CYS A 108 18.85 11.36 15.37
N ALA A 109 18.34 12.27 16.19
CA ALA A 109 17.13 13.02 15.87
C ALA A 109 17.30 13.89 14.63
N ILE A 110 18.44 14.58 14.48
CA ILE A 110 18.76 15.35 13.26
C ILE A 110 18.84 14.43 12.04
N LEU A 111 19.46 13.26 12.17
CA LEU A 111 19.62 12.29 11.09
C LEU A 111 18.27 11.77 10.57
N ILE A 112 17.38 11.39 11.49
CA ILE A 112 16.03 10.92 11.15
C ILE A 112 15.23 12.04 10.50
N LEU A 113 15.24 13.23 11.11
CA LEU A 113 14.48 14.38 10.65
C LEU A 113 14.91 14.83 9.25
N SER A 114 16.22 14.88 9.00
CA SER A 114 16.80 15.20 7.69
C SER A 114 16.46 14.19 6.60
N ASN A 115 16.14 12.95 6.97
CA ASN A 115 15.80 11.86 6.04
C ASN A 115 14.32 11.48 6.06
N THR A 116 13.44 12.28 6.68
CA THR A 116 12.02 11.95 6.83
C THR A 116 11.35 11.61 5.49
N PHE A 117 11.61 12.41 4.45
CA PHE A 117 11.03 12.17 3.13
C PHE A 117 11.57 10.87 2.48
N ASN A 118 12.86 10.59 2.64
CA ASN A 118 13.48 9.36 2.14
C ASN A 118 12.91 8.12 2.86
N ILE A 119 12.66 8.22 4.17
CA ILE A 119 12.05 7.13 4.95
C ILE A 119 10.63 6.85 4.45
N VAL A 120 9.83 7.89 4.23
CA VAL A 120 8.47 7.73 3.68
C VAL A 120 8.53 7.07 2.30
N MET A 121 9.45 7.48 1.43
CA MET A 121 9.65 6.84 0.14
C MET A 121 10.05 5.36 0.26
N ALA A 122 10.94 5.02 1.19
CA ALA A 122 11.32 3.63 1.43
C ALA A 122 10.14 2.76 1.89
N VAL A 123 9.20 3.31 2.67
CA VAL A 123 7.96 2.59 3.06
C VAL A 123 7.07 2.32 1.84
N PHE A 124 6.98 3.28 0.90
CA PHE A 124 6.28 3.06 -0.36
C PHE A 124 6.96 1.97 -1.20
N ASP A 125 8.29 1.96 -1.29
CA ASP A 125 9.03 0.94 -2.03
C ASP A 125 8.82 -0.47 -1.44
N VAL A 126 8.83 -0.61 -0.11
CA VAL A 126 8.50 -1.87 0.56
C VAL A 126 7.05 -2.27 0.27
N SER A 127 6.12 -1.32 0.33
CA SER A 127 4.71 -1.57 0.01
C SER A 127 4.54 -2.07 -1.42
N GLN A 128 5.29 -1.53 -2.38
CA GLN A 128 5.30 -2.01 -3.76
C GLN A 128 5.83 -3.42 -3.91
N SER A 129 6.87 -3.78 -3.17
CA SER A 129 7.39 -5.15 -3.20
C SER A 129 6.33 -6.15 -2.73
N VAL A 130 5.51 -5.77 -1.73
CA VAL A 130 4.38 -6.58 -1.23
C VAL A 130 3.23 -6.60 -2.24
N ILE A 131 2.89 -5.46 -2.84
CA ILE A 131 1.82 -5.36 -3.85
C ILE A 131 2.19 -6.13 -5.13
N ALA A 132 3.45 -6.12 -5.55
CA ALA A 132 3.91 -6.90 -6.70
C ALA A 132 3.77 -8.42 -6.45
N GLN A 133 4.10 -8.87 -5.23
CA GLN A 133 3.89 -10.26 -4.83
C GLN A 133 2.40 -10.61 -4.73
N ALA A 134 1.59 -9.72 -4.14
CA ALA A 134 0.15 -9.89 -4.05
C ALA A 134 -0.53 -9.85 -5.43
N GLY A 135 -0.09 -8.99 -6.34
CA GLY A 135 -0.59 -8.91 -7.72
C GLY A 135 -0.33 -10.19 -8.50
N GLY A 136 0.85 -10.81 -8.32
CA GLY A 136 1.14 -12.13 -8.89
C GLY A 136 0.24 -13.24 -8.33
N LEU A 137 -0.05 -13.22 -7.03
CA LEU A 137 -1.00 -14.15 -6.40
C LEU A 137 -2.45 -13.90 -6.84
N ILE A 138 -2.85 -12.64 -6.97
CA ILE A 138 -4.19 -12.24 -7.38
C ILE A 138 -4.41 -12.60 -8.85
N GLN A 139 -3.47 -12.34 -9.75
CA GLN A 139 -3.56 -12.83 -11.13
C GLN A 139 -3.61 -14.36 -11.17
N GLY A 140 -2.78 -15.06 -10.38
CA GLY A 140 -2.79 -16.52 -10.33
C GLY A 140 -4.03 -17.16 -9.68
N SER A 141 -4.77 -16.43 -8.83
CA SER A 141 -5.95 -16.94 -8.10
C SER A 141 -7.28 -16.42 -8.66
N THR A 142 -7.26 -15.34 -9.43
CA THR A 142 -8.43 -14.76 -10.14
C THR A 142 -8.48 -15.23 -11.59
N ASP A 143 -7.47 -15.99 -12.05
CA ASP A 143 -7.52 -16.66 -13.34
C ASP A 143 -8.66 -17.68 -13.31
N VAL A 144 -9.76 -17.36 -13.99
CA VAL A 144 -10.88 -18.27 -14.14
C VAL A 144 -10.45 -19.33 -15.13
N SER A 145 -10.05 -20.49 -14.63
CA SER A 145 -9.59 -21.59 -15.46
C SER A 145 -10.76 -22.20 -16.23
N ALA A 146 -10.47 -22.76 -17.41
CA ALA A 146 -11.46 -23.47 -18.21
C ALA A 146 -12.17 -24.59 -17.43
N ASP A 147 -11.50 -25.20 -16.46
CA ASP A 147 -12.08 -26.23 -15.58
C ASP A 147 -13.18 -25.68 -14.66
N MET A 148 -13.06 -24.44 -14.17
CA MET A 148 -14.10 -23.81 -13.34
C MET A 148 -15.35 -23.45 -14.15
N LEU A 149 -15.18 -23.04 -15.40
CA LEU A 149 -16.28 -22.82 -16.34
C LEU A 149 -16.98 -24.14 -16.70
N ALA A 150 -16.22 -25.21 -16.93
CA ALA A 150 -16.77 -26.54 -17.20
C ALA A 150 -17.55 -27.12 -16.01
N GLU A 151 -17.11 -26.87 -14.77
CA GLU A 151 -17.82 -27.30 -13.56
C GLU A 151 -19.14 -26.51 -13.35
N LEU A 152 -19.14 -25.20 -13.67
CA LEU A 152 -20.36 -24.38 -13.67
C LEU A 152 -21.36 -24.84 -14.75
N GLU A 153 -20.88 -25.13 -15.96
CA GLU A 153 -21.69 -25.71 -17.04
C GLU A 153 -22.32 -27.03 -16.60
N THR A 154 -21.51 -27.94 -16.04
CA THR A 154 -21.98 -29.24 -15.54
C THR A 154 -23.04 -29.09 -14.44
N SER A 155 -22.90 -28.12 -13.54
CA SER A 155 -23.90 -27.85 -12.49
C SER A 155 -25.19 -27.22 -13.03
N LEU A 156 -25.13 -26.49 -14.13
CA LEU A 156 -26.29 -25.87 -14.78
C LEU A 156 -27.02 -26.87 -15.69
N GLU A 157 -26.30 -27.86 -16.22
CA GLU A 157 -26.84 -28.97 -17.01
C GLU A 157 -27.60 -29.99 -16.15
N ALA A 158 -27.18 -30.21 -14.90
CA ALA A 158 -27.84 -31.07 -13.90
C ALA A 158 -29.30 -30.69 -13.59
#